data_AF-A0A8T5SX22-F1
#
_entry.id   AF-A0A8T5SX22-F1
#
_cell.length_a   1.000
_cell.length_b   1.000
_cell.length_c   1.000
_cell.angle_alpha   90.00
_cell.angle_beta   90.00
_cell.angle_gamma   90.00
#
_symmetry.space_group_name_H-M   'P 1'
#
loop_
_entity.id
_entity.type
_entity.pdbx_description
1 polymer ?
#
loop_
_entity_poly.entity_id
_entity_poly.type
_entity_poly.pdbx_seq_one_letter_code
_entity_poly.pdbx_strand_id
1 'polypeptide(L)'
;MRRKIAISVIFYLLLTFSAINVAGEDTIEPFFNLVIRTAGGGFYSDYGLYIAQYLREIGIELEVKVDEWFWPYNPFNPYVLNDFDMTFSAFSDLKTQDMRDYYTEEGELNLFQLNKNIPYQNESDTMQNEAVTSYDLEESQQTYYDWEILLMDKILPLLPLFSSRRYMTTWKNTLGYDSRWGLVDSLPYIEYDGLHEGQESSFEFNIADANWRDLNMLTIGDTASSFMYSLMAEPIVSLCPDFAPLKTSLVTDWEQIDDSHFTFTMRDNMFWNPSYNVTGRDASSDALDPATTPLMAGLKDGSVSDGTNQKVTAKDAVFTYLAWGNTIVSESPTYHNWISNIYVDPVDELTFHIHIDGDPLTLELENYVEFWASLSKNILPEFFLNSSDTTVSYT
;
A
#
# COMPACT_ATOMS: atom_id res chain seq x y z
N MET A 1 -45.04 44.57 -28.65
CA MET A 1 -45.45 44.25 -27.26
C MET A 1 -44.71 43.04 -26.68
N ARG A 2 -44.72 41.88 -27.35
CA ARG A 2 -44.10 40.62 -26.85
C ARG A 2 -42.60 40.68 -26.53
N ARG A 3 -41.79 41.44 -27.31
CA ARG A 3 -40.34 41.63 -27.03
C ARG A 3 -40.06 42.44 -25.75
N LYS A 4 -40.91 43.41 -25.40
CA LYS A 4 -40.74 44.20 -24.16
C LYS A 4 -41.09 43.37 -22.93
N ILE A 5 -42.10 42.50 -23.03
CA ILE A 5 -42.48 41.56 -21.97
C ILE A 5 -41.37 40.53 -21.74
N ALA A 6 -40.79 39.95 -22.80
CA ALA A 6 -39.70 38.98 -22.67
C ALA A 6 -38.44 39.59 -22.00
N ILE A 7 -38.07 40.82 -22.38
CA ILE A 7 -36.93 41.52 -21.76
C ILE A 7 -37.24 41.84 -20.30
N SER A 8 -38.46 42.28 -19.97
CA SER A 8 -38.85 42.53 -18.57
C SER A 8 -38.89 41.25 -17.72
N VAL A 9 -39.29 40.10 -18.28
CA VAL A 9 -39.28 38.80 -17.60
C VAL A 9 -37.85 38.32 -17.35
N ILE A 10 -36.95 38.47 -18.33
CA ILE A 10 -35.52 38.12 -18.17
C ILE A 10 -34.84 39.05 -17.16
N PHE A 11 -35.18 40.34 -17.17
CA PHE A 11 -34.64 41.30 -16.20
C PHE A 11 -35.17 41.04 -14.78
N TYR A 12 -36.44 40.63 -14.64
CA TYR A 12 -37.00 40.21 -13.36
C TYR A 12 -36.38 38.89 -12.86
N LEU A 13 -36.16 37.92 -13.74
CA LEU A 13 -35.47 36.66 -13.40
C LEU A 13 -34.03 36.90 -12.96
N LEU A 14 -33.28 37.74 -13.68
CA LEU A 14 -31.91 38.11 -13.30
C LEU A 14 -31.88 38.87 -11.98
N LEU A 15 -32.82 39.80 -11.74
CA LEU A 15 -32.93 40.51 -10.46
C LEU A 15 -33.32 39.58 -9.30
N THR A 16 -34.19 38.57 -9.51
CA THR A 16 -34.51 37.57 -8.49
C THR A 16 -33.34 36.64 -8.21
N PHE A 17 -32.54 36.26 -9.20
CA PHE A 17 -31.33 35.45 -8.97
C PHE A 17 -30.19 36.24 -8.33
N SER A 18 -30.07 37.56 -8.59
CA SER A 18 -29.06 38.41 -7.95
C SER A 18 -29.48 38.97 -6.57
N ALA A 19 -30.78 38.93 -6.25
CA ALA A 19 -31.32 39.37 -4.96
C ALA A 19 -31.56 38.23 -3.95
N ILE A 20 -31.37 36.97 -4.37
CA ILE A 20 -30.97 35.92 -3.43
C ILE A 20 -29.49 36.17 -3.13
N ASN A 21 -29.21 37.27 -2.42
CA ASN A 21 -28.25 37.16 -1.35
C ASN A 21 -28.78 36.02 -0.50
N VAL A 22 -28.08 34.88 -0.53
CA VAL A 22 -28.11 33.93 0.58
C VAL A 22 -27.52 34.70 1.76
N ALA A 23 -28.29 35.65 2.30
CA ALA A 23 -28.22 35.95 3.71
C ALA A 23 -28.57 34.61 4.34
N GLY A 24 -27.59 33.96 4.94
CA GLY A 24 -27.80 32.72 5.67
C GLY A 24 -28.97 32.93 6.60
N GLU A 25 -30.13 32.39 6.23
CA GLU A 25 -31.13 32.06 7.22
C GLU A 25 -30.42 31.04 8.11
N ASP A 26 -30.29 31.37 9.39
CA ASP A 26 -29.84 30.42 10.40
C ASP A 26 -30.58 29.11 10.16
N THR A 27 -29.83 28.11 9.73
CA THR A 27 -30.34 26.84 9.26
C THR A 27 -31.04 26.16 10.44
N ILE A 28 -32.34 25.95 10.24
CA ILE A 28 -33.29 25.37 11.17
C ILE A 28 -32.99 23.88 11.27
N GLU A 29 -32.19 23.48 12.25
CA GLU A 29 -31.86 22.08 12.57
C GLU A 29 -31.19 21.31 11.39
N PRO A 30 -30.41 20.24 11.64
CA PRO A 30 -29.82 19.47 10.54
C PRO A 30 -30.93 18.88 9.65
N PHE A 31 -30.84 19.12 8.33
CA PHE A 31 -31.82 18.63 7.36
C PHE A 31 -31.81 17.09 7.27
N PHE A 32 -30.65 16.47 7.53
CA PHE A 32 -30.47 15.03 7.73
C PHE A 32 -29.16 14.75 8.49
N ASN A 33 -28.99 13.50 8.95
CA ASN A 33 -27.78 13.02 9.62
C ASN A 33 -26.99 12.12 8.67
N LEU A 34 -25.67 12.31 8.59
CA LEU A 34 -24.75 11.36 7.99
C LEU A 34 -24.12 10.54 9.12
N VAL A 35 -24.44 9.25 9.19
CA VAL A 35 -23.79 8.32 10.11
C VAL A 35 -22.66 7.63 9.36
N ILE A 36 -21.42 7.97 9.68
CA ILE A 36 -20.23 7.31 9.17
C ILE A 36 -19.85 6.22 10.16
N ARG A 37 -19.92 4.97 9.71
CA ARG A 37 -19.46 3.83 10.50
C ARG A 37 -18.04 3.48 10.08
N THR A 38 -17.08 3.60 10.99
CA THR A 38 -15.65 3.35 10.71
C THR A 38 -15.17 2.11 11.44
N ALA A 39 -14.35 1.27 10.80
CA ALA A 39 -13.62 0.21 11.50
C ALA A 39 -12.60 0.88 12.44
N GLY A 40 -12.81 0.78 13.76
CA GLY A 40 -11.97 1.24 14.88
C GLY A 40 -10.78 2.18 14.63
N GLY A 41 -10.65 3.25 15.44
CA GLY A 41 -9.46 4.12 15.41
C GLY A 41 -9.58 5.41 14.58
N GLY A 42 -10.79 5.79 14.17
CA GLY A 42 -11.06 7.15 13.66
C GLY A 42 -10.59 7.44 12.24
N PHE A 43 -10.19 6.42 11.46
CA PHE A 43 -9.85 6.60 10.06
C PHE A 43 -11.00 7.30 9.29
N TYR A 44 -10.67 8.45 8.69
CA TYR A 44 -11.48 9.16 7.70
C TYR A 44 -12.74 9.91 8.17
N SER A 45 -12.94 10.12 9.47
CA SER A 45 -14.03 10.99 9.97
C SER A 45 -13.95 12.42 9.40
N ASP A 46 -12.72 12.88 9.10
CA ASP A 46 -12.44 14.17 8.47
C ASP A 46 -13.11 14.33 7.09
N TYR A 47 -13.32 13.26 6.33
CA TYR A 47 -14.04 13.32 5.06
C TYR A 47 -15.52 13.70 5.27
N GLY A 48 -16.13 13.19 6.33
CA GLY A 48 -17.47 13.60 6.74
C GLY A 48 -17.54 15.10 7.04
N LEU A 49 -16.51 15.65 7.68
CA LEU A 49 -16.41 17.08 7.96
C LEU A 49 -16.25 17.90 6.69
N TYR A 50 -15.46 17.45 5.71
CA TYR A 50 -15.37 18.11 4.40
C TYR A 50 -16.71 18.11 3.67
N ILE A 51 -17.43 16.98 3.65
CA ILE A 51 -18.77 16.89 3.06
C ILE A 51 -19.72 17.89 3.72
N ALA A 52 -19.74 17.94 5.06
CA ALA A 52 -20.55 18.89 5.80
C ALA A 52 -20.18 20.35 5.48
N GLN A 53 -18.90 20.66 5.32
CA GLN A 53 -18.44 22.00 4.92
C GLN A 53 -18.94 22.37 3.52
N TYR A 54 -18.75 21.51 2.51
CA TYR A 54 -19.21 21.77 1.15
C TYR A 54 -20.74 21.91 1.06
N LEU A 55 -21.48 21.10 1.81
CA LEU A 55 -22.94 21.17 1.85
C LEU A 55 -23.42 22.47 2.54
N ARG A 56 -22.71 22.94 3.57
CA ARG A 56 -22.99 24.22 4.21
C ARG A 56 -22.83 25.39 3.25
N GLU A 57 -21.87 25.35 2.32
CA GLU A 57 -21.69 26.39 1.31
C GLU A 57 -22.92 26.58 0.42
N ILE A 58 -23.73 25.53 0.23
CA ILE A 58 -24.98 25.57 -0.52
C ILE A 58 -26.24 25.61 0.37
N GLY A 59 -26.06 25.91 1.67
CA GLY A 59 -27.14 26.09 2.64
C GLY A 59 -27.73 24.80 3.21
N ILE A 60 -27.02 23.68 3.12
CA ILE A 60 -27.43 22.39 3.69
C ILE A 60 -26.62 22.12 4.96
N GLU A 61 -27.24 22.19 6.13
CA GLU A 61 -26.61 21.72 7.37
C GLU A 61 -26.72 20.21 7.52
N LEU A 62 -25.56 19.59 7.74
CA LEU A 62 -25.39 18.16 7.92
C LEU A 62 -24.79 17.88 9.30
N GLU A 63 -25.47 17.05 10.11
CA GLU A 63 -24.86 16.50 11.32
C GLU A 63 -24.09 15.22 10.95
N VAL A 64 -22.78 15.21 11.20
CA VAL A 64 -21.92 14.03 11.01
C VAL A 64 -21.80 13.28 12.33
N LYS A 65 -22.21 12.02 12.34
CA LYS A 65 -22.04 11.11 13.48
C LYS A 65 -21.02 10.05 13.10
N VAL A 66 -19.98 9.92 13.89
CA VAL A 66 -19.03 8.83 13.76
C VAL A 66 -19.45 7.74 14.74
N ASP A 67 -19.80 6.58 14.20
CA ASP A 67 -20.10 5.40 15.00
C ASP A 67 -18.97 4.39 14.82
N GLU A 68 -18.36 4.00 15.93
CA GLU A 68 -17.22 3.08 15.89
C GLU A 68 -17.73 1.66 15.68
N TRP A 69 -17.43 1.11 14.50
CA TRP A 69 -17.92 -0.17 14.05
C TRP A 69 -16.79 -1.22 13.96
N PHE A 70 -17.18 -2.48 13.91
CA PHE A 70 -16.35 -3.67 13.89
C PHE A 70 -15.90 -4.07 12.46
N TRP A 71 -14.70 -4.64 12.35
CA TRP A 71 -13.99 -4.99 11.11
C TRP A 71 -14.88 -5.65 10.01
N PRO A 72 -14.91 -5.10 8.77
CA PRO A 72 -15.76 -5.60 7.68
C PRO A 72 -15.28 -6.93 7.07
N TYR A 73 -14.00 -7.30 7.23
CA TYR A 73 -13.46 -8.56 6.68
C TYR A 73 -13.72 -9.79 7.54
N ASN A 74 -14.65 -9.73 8.49
CA ASN A 74 -15.14 -10.95 9.09
C ASN A 74 -16.10 -11.62 8.08
N PRO A 75 -15.79 -12.79 7.50
CA PRO A 75 -16.60 -13.44 6.47
C PRO A 75 -18.04 -13.77 6.91
N PHE A 76 -18.35 -13.64 8.21
CA PHE A 76 -19.70 -13.75 8.76
C PHE A 76 -20.56 -12.48 8.63
N ASN A 77 -20.02 -11.36 8.14
CA ASN A 77 -20.65 -10.04 8.29
C ASN A 77 -21.42 -9.43 7.09
N PRO A 78 -21.51 -9.96 5.86
CA PRO A 78 -22.38 -9.35 4.85
C PRO A 78 -23.87 -9.39 5.26
N TYR A 79 -24.24 -10.23 6.23
CA TYR A 79 -25.60 -10.27 6.80
C TYR A 79 -25.92 -9.12 7.77
N VAL A 80 -24.91 -8.44 8.34
CA VAL A 80 -25.11 -7.27 9.23
C VAL A 80 -24.96 -5.95 8.46
N LEU A 81 -24.41 -5.98 7.24
CA LEU A 81 -24.21 -4.84 6.35
C LEU A 81 -25.48 -4.42 5.56
N ASN A 82 -26.67 -4.86 5.97
CA ASN A 82 -27.92 -4.60 5.23
C ASN A 82 -28.55 -3.21 5.50
N ASP A 83 -27.98 -2.40 6.39
CA ASP A 83 -28.52 -1.10 6.81
C ASP A 83 -27.56 0.06 6.47
N PHE A 84 -26.99 0.02 5.27
CA PHE A 84 -26.13 1.07 4.72
C PHE A 84 -26.63 1.48 3.34
N ASP A 85 -26.77 2.79 3.13
CA ASP A 85 -27.08 3.34 1.79
C ASP A 85 -25.88 3.25 0.84
N MET A 86 -24.66 3.24 1.39
CA MET A 86 -23.40 3.20 0.64
C MET A 86 -22.27 2.69 1.53
N THR A 87 -21.38 1.87 0.97
CA THR A 87 -20.17 1.38 1.65
C THR A 87 -18.96 1.76 0.81
N PHE A 88 -17.93 2.29 1.45
CA PHE A 88 -16.63 2.56 0.84
C PHE A 88 -15.60 1.60 1.42
N SER A 89 -14.97 0.82 0.54
CA SER A 89 -13.80 0.02 0.89
C SER A 89 -12.58 0.68 0.26
N ALA A 90 -11.72 1.26 1.08
CA ALA A 90 -10.46 1.82 0.63
C ALA A 90 -9.40 0.71 0.59
N PHE A 91 -8.91 0.42 -0.61
CA PHE A 91 -7.75 -0.42 -0.83
C PHE A 91 -6.49 0.47 -0.75
N SER A 92 -6.19 1.00 0.44
CA SER A 92 -5.24 2.11 0.60
C SER A 92 -3.76 1.76 0.42
N ASP A 93 -3.44 0.47 0.37
CA ASP A 93 -2.05 -0.02 0.34
C ASP A 93 -1.69 -0.68 -1.01
N LEU A 94 -2.59 -0.58 -2.00
CA LEU A 94 -2.66 -1.54 -3.09
C LEU A 94 -2.37 -0.82 -4.41
N LYS A 95 -1.14 -1.03 -4.85
CA LYS A 95 -0.40 -0.26 -5.86
C LYS A 95 -0.76 -0.65 -7.30
N THR A 96 -2.04 -0.90 -7.56
CA THR A 96 -2.64 -1.92 -8.47
C THR A 96 -2.82 -3.23 -7.71
N GLN A 97 -4.01 -3.79 -7.84
CA GLN A 97 -4.33 -5.06 -7.21
C GLN A 97 -4.85 -6.01 -8.27
N ASP A 98 -4.38 -7.25 -8.21
CA ASP A 98 -4.96 -8.33 -8.98
C ASP A 98 -6.43 -8.51 -8.57
N MET A 99 -7.32 -7.91 -9.36
CA MET A 99 -8.75 -7.95 -9.12
C MET A 99 -9.30 -9.39 -9.18
N ARG A 100 -8.53 -10.34 -9.72
CA ARG A 100 -8.89 -11.76 -9.72
C ARG A 100 -9.04 -12.29 -8.29
N ASP A 101 -8.26 -11.81 -7.32
CA ASP A 101 -8.33 -12.24 -5.92
C ASP A 101 -9.66 -11.90 -5.24
N TYR A 102 -10.33 -10.85 -5.73
CA TYR A 102 -11.56 -10.32 -5.14
C TYR A 102 -12.81 -10.73 -5.91
N TYR A 103 -12.70 -10.84 -7.24
CA TYR A 103 -13.85 -10.93 -8.15
C TYR A 103 -13.97 -12.27 -8.87
N THR A 104 -13.06 -13.23 -8.64
CA THR A 104 -13.17 -14.57 -9.21
C THR A 104 -13.49 -15.61 -8.14
N GLU A 105 -14.11 -16.72 -8.58
CA GLU A 105 -14.40 -17.86 -7.70
C GLU A 105 -13.14 -18.49 -7.10
N GLU A 106 -12.01 -18.37 -7.80
CA GLU A 106 -10.71 -18.93 -7.44
C GLU A 106 -9.83 -17.96 -6.65
N GLY A 107 -10.23 -16.69 -6.57
CA GLY A 107 -9.53 -15.65 -5.82
C GLY A 107 -9.53 -15.93 -4.32
N GLU A 108 -8.41 -15.59 -3.66
CA GLU A 108 -8.18 -15.89 -2.24
C GLU A 108 -9.28 -15.32 -1.33
N LEU A 109 -9.78 -14.13 -1.65
CA LEU A 109 -10.78 -13.44 -0.85
C LEU A 109 -12.21 -13.68 -1.34
N ASN A 110 -12.42 -13.71 -2.66
CA ASN A 110 -13.72 -13.78 -3.33
C ASN A 110 -14.81 -13.03 -2.53
N LEU A 111 -14.52 -11.77 -2.21
CA LEU A 111 -15.27 -10.98 -1.22
C LEU A 111 -16.77 -10.90 -1.56
N PHE A 112 -17.08 -10.98 -2.85
CA PHE A 112 -18.41 -10.81 -3.41
C PHE A 112 -19.11 -12.13 -3.73
N GLN A 113 -18.49 -13.27 -3.45
CA GLN A 113 -19.00 -14.61 -3.75
C GLN A 113 -19.43 -14.75 -5.21
N LEU A 114 -18.66 -14.12 -6.11
CA LEU A 114 -18.87 -14.30 -7.54
C LEU A 114 -18.50 -15.73 -7.89
N ASN A 115 -19.32 -16.32 -8.76
CA ASN A 115 -19.11 -17.66 -9.27
C ASN A 115 -19.09 -17.61 -10.79
N LYS A 116 -18.54 -18.64 -11.41
CA LYS A 116 -18.35 -18.74 -12.86
C LYS A 116 -19.64 -18.66 -13.69
N ASN A 117 -20.84 -18.62 -13.07
CA ASN A 117 -22.12 -18.56 -13.77
C ASN A 117 -22.64 -17.13 -14.00
N ILE A 118 -21.89 -16.07 -13.66
CA ILE A 118 -22.31 -14.73 -14.05
C ILE A 118 -22.31 -14.61 -15.59
N PRO A 119 -23.32 -13.98 -16.22
CA PRO A 119 -23.50 -14.02 -17.68
C PRO A 119 -22.35 -13.45 -18.53
N TYR A 120 -21.43 -12.72 -17.91
CA TYR A 120 -20.30 -12.02 -18.53
C TYR A 120 -18.95 -12.44 -17.93
N GLN A 121 -18.88 -13.59 -17.23
CA GLN A 121 -17.66 -14.06 -16.57
C GLN A 121 -16.47 -14.11 -17.53
N ASN A 122 -16.64 -14.72 -18.71
CA ASN A 122 -15.55 -14.85 -19.67
C ASN A 122 -14.98 -13.50 -20.13
N GLU A 123 -15.85 -12.50 -20.31
CA GLU A 123 -15.44 -11.14 -20.71
C GLU A 123 -14.69 -10.47 -19.55
N SER A 124 -15.22 -10.61 -18.33
CA SER A 124 -14.58 -10.13 -17.10
C SER A 124 -13.20 -10.77 -16.87
N ASP A 125 -13.08 -12.10 -17.01
CA ASP A 125 -11.81 -12.82 -16.85
C ASP A 125 -10.78 -12.38 -17.89
N THR A 126 -11.21 -12.18 -19.13
CA THR A 126 -10.33 -11.69 -20.21
C THR A 126 -9.77 -10.32 -19.86
N MET A 127 -10.64 -9.36 -19.48
CA MET A 127 -10.21 -8.00 -19.15
C MET A 127 -9.32 -7.95 -17.90
N GLN A 128 -9.61 -8.76 -16.88
CA GLN A 128 -8.77 -8.85 -15.67
C GLN A 128 -7.39 -9.43 -16.00
N ASN A 129 -7.31 -10.49 -16.81
CA ASN A 129 -6.04 -11.05 -17.26
C ASN A 129 -5.26 -10.04 -18.12
N GLU A 130 -5.90 -9.36 -19.07
CA GLU A 130 -5.28 -8.31 -19.88
C GLU A 130 -4.73 -7.16 -19.02
N ALA A 131 -5.48 -6.71 -18.01
CA ALA A 131 -5.04 -5.65 -17.10
C ALA A 131 -3.79 -6.03 -16.29
N VAL A 132 -3.74 -7.28 -15.79
CA VAL A 132 -2.64 -7.77 -14.93
C VAL A 132 -1.38 -8.11 -15.74
N THR A 133 -1.54 -8.49 -17.01
CA THR A 133 -0.42 -8.89 -17.89
C THR A 133 0.14 -7.75 -18.75
N SER A 134 -0.48 -6.56 -18.72
CA SER A 134 -0.01 -5.39 -19.49
C SER A 134 1.20 -4.71 -18.84
N TYR A 135 2.27 -4.41 -19.59
CA TYR A 135 3.41 -3.66 -19.05
C TYR A 135 3.18 -2.14 -18.90
N ASP A 136 2.20 -1.59 -19.61
CA ASP A 136 1.90 -0.17 -19.57
C ASP A 136 0.88 0.10 -18.47
N LEU A 137 1.31 0.85 -17.45
CA LEU A 137 0.45 1.22 -16.32
C LEU A 137 -0.78 2.04 -16.77
N GLU A 138 -0.64 2.90 -17.77
CA GLU A 138 -1.76 3.69 -18.31
C GLU A 138 -2.76 2.78 -19.04
N GLU A 139 -2.26 1.81 -19.81
CA GLU A 139 -3.09 0.81 -20.47
C GLU A 139 -3.79 -0.08 -19.44
N SER A 140 -3.07 -0.59 -18.44
CA SER A 140 -3.63 -1.39 -17.34
C SER A 140 -4.72 -0.62 -16.59
N GLN A 141 -4.48 0.65 -16.26
CA GLN A 141 -5.48 1.54 -15.65
C GLN A 141 -6.71 1.71 -16.55
N GLN A 142 -6.51 1.94 -17.85
CA GLN A 142 -7.62 2.07 -18.79
C GLN A 142 -8.43 0.77 -18.92
N THR A 143 -7.78 -0.39 -18.95
CA THR A 143 -8.45 -1.69 -18.95
C THR A 143 -9.26 -1.90 -17.68
N TYR A 144 -8.74 -1.50 -16.51
CA TYR A 144 -9.52 -1.52 -15.26
C TYR A 144 -10.72 -0.57 -15.30
N TYR A 145 -10.59 0.62 -15.91
CA TYR A 145 -11.74 1.52 -16.11
C TYR A 145 -12.79 0.93 -17.06
N ASP A 146 -12.36 0.32 -18.15
CA ASP A 146 -13.28 -0.32 -19.10
C ASP A 146 -13.96 -1.53 -18.45
N TRP A 147 -13.22 -2.27 -17.62
CA TRP A 147 -13.75 -3.38 -16.84
C TRP A 147 -14.75 -2.88 -15.79
N GLU A 148 -14.46 -1.78 -15.10
CA GLU A 148 -15.41 -1.09 -14.23
C GLU A 148 -16.71 -0.77 -14.97
N ILE A 149 -16.64 -0.19 -16.17
CA ILE A 149 -17.81 0.12 -17.00
C ILE A 149 -18.59 -1.15 -17.35
N LEU A 150 -17.90 -2.26 -17.68
CA LEU A 150 -18.55 -3.55 -17.91
C LEU A 150 -19.33 -4.01 -16.67
N LEU A 151 -18.73 -3.95 -15.47
CA LEU A 151 -19.40 -4.34 -14.23
C LEU A 151 -20.61 -3.44 -13.93
N MET A 152 -20.47 -2.13 -14.17
CA MET A 152 -21.54 -1.14 -14.02
C MET A 152 -22.72 -1.41 -14.96
N ASP A 153 -22.44 -1.68 -16.24
CA ASP A 153 -23.45 -1.91 -17.26
C ASP A 153 -24.20 -3.24 -17.09
N LYS A 154 -23.55 -4.23 -16.45
CA LYS A 154 -24.09 -5.60 -16.30
C LYS A 154 -24.63 -5.94 -14.90
N ILE A 155 -24.81 -4.91 -14.06
CA ILE A 155 -25.36 -4.97 -12.70
C ILE A 155 -24.45 -5.74 -11.74
N LEU A 156 -23.44 -5.04 -11.22
CA LEU A 156 -22.92 -5.26 -9.87
C LEU A 156 -23.37 -4.09 -8.98
N PRO A 157 -23.76 -4.33 -7.70
CA PRO A 157 -24.18 -3.29 -6.75
C PRO A 157 -23.02 -2.41 -6.24
N LEU A 158 -21.85 -2.42 -6.91
CA LEU A 158 -20.64 -1.76 -6.44
C LEU A 158 -19.94 -1.04 -7.58
N LEU A 159 -19.59 0.22 -7.31
CA LEU A 159 -18.83 1.10 -8.19
C LEU A 159 -17.39 1.19 -7.64
N PRO A 160 -16.36 0.70 -8.35
CA PRO A 160 -14.99 0.91 -7.92
C PRO A 160 -14.61 2.38 -8.12
N LEU A 161 -14.72 3.18 -7.07
CA LEU A 161 -14.41 4.61 -7.14
C LEU A 161 -12.91 4.87 -6.99
N PHE A 162 -12.26 5.27 -8.08
CA PHE A 162 -10.89 5.76 -8.05
C PHE A 162 -10.85 7.24 -7.67
N SER A 163 -10.38 7.57 -6.46
CA SER A 163 -10.11 8.96 -6.09
C SER A 163 -8.69 9.35 -6.49
N SER A 164 -8.57 10.34 -7.38
CA SER A 164 -7.27 10.93 -7.74
C SER A 164 -6.64 11.78 -6.63
N ARG A 165 -7.36 12.00 -5.51
CA ARG A 165 -6.92 12.89 -4.44
C ARG A 165 -6.98 12.20 -3.09
N ARG A 166 -5.81 12.15 -2.43
CA ARG A 166 -5.66 11.79 -1.01
C ARG A 166 -5.45 13.08 -0.23
N TYR A 167 -6.26 13.31 0.80
CA TYR A 167 -6.08 14.43 1.71
C TYR A 167 -5.35 13.97 2.96
N MET A 168 -4.47 14.81 3.47
CA MET A 168 -3.70 14.57 4.69
C MET A 168 -3.51 15.89 5.42
N THR A 169 -3.58 15.82 6.75
CA THR A 169 -3.39 16.99 7.62
C THR A 169 -2.06 16.83 8.34
N THR A 170 -1.23 17.87 8.27
CA THR A 170 0.01 17.97 9.07
C THR A 170 0.08 19.30 9.79
N TRP A 171 0.94 19.37 10.80
CA TRP A 171 1.27 20.65 11.41
C TRP A 171 1.85 21.59 10.36
N LYS A 172 1.39 22.85 10.37
CA LYS A 172 1.79 23.86 9.39
C LYS A 172 3.30 24.09 9.32
N ASN A 173 4.01 23.82 10.40
CA ASN A 173 5.45 23.97 10.52
C ASN A 173 6.23 22.66 10.30
N THR A 174 5.57 21.55 9.96
CA THR A 174 6.25 20.34 9.47
C THR A 174 6.66 20.57 8.02
N LEU A 175 7.96 20.68 7.80
CA LEU A 175 8.57 20.82 6.48
C LEU A 175 9.13 19.47 6.01
N GLY A 176 9.30 19.32 4.70
CA GLY A 176 9.94 18.15 4.09
C GLY A 176 9.12 16.86 4.04
N TYR A 177 7.96 16.82 4.70
CA TYR A 177 7.05 15.68 4.61
C TYR A 177 6.28 15.66 3.28
N ASP A 178 6.34 14.54 2.56
CA ASP A 178 5.53 14.29 1.36
C ASP A 178 4.60 13.10 1.60
N SER A 179 3.28 13.35 1.63
CA SER A 179 2.24 12.31 1.73
C SER A 179 2.40 11.18 0.72
N ARG A 180 2.97 11.49 -0.44
CA ARG A 180 3.07 10.56 -1.55
C ARG A 180 4.21 9.55 -1.34
N TRP A 181 5.23 9.93 -0.58
CA TRP A 181 6.33 9.05 -0.17
C TRP A 181 5.96 8.29 1.11
N GLY A 182 5.11 8.89 1.95
CA GLY A 182 4.81 8.35 3.27
C GLY A 182 5.87 8.74 4.29
N LEU A 183 5.63 8.39 5.55
CA LEU A 183 6.43 8.87 6.68
C LEU A 183 7.87 8.35 6.66
N VAL A 184 8.07 7.07 6.39
CA VAL A 184 9.38 6.41 6.43
C VAL A 184 10.35 7.06 5.44
N ASP A 185 9.93 7.16 4.17
CA ASP A 185 10.75 7.74 3.10
C ASP A 185 10.93 9.26 3.26
N SER A 186 9.97 9.93 3.90
CA SER A 186 10.09 11.35 4.20
C SER A 186 10.99 11.64 5.40
N LEU A 187 11.16 10.69 6.33
CA LEU A 187 11.77 10.93 7.64
C LEU A 187 13.14 11.63 7.60
N PRO A 188 14.07 11.29 6.68
CA PRO A 188 15.37 11.98 6.59
C PRO A 188 15.28 13.46 6.20
N TYR A 189 14.14 13.88 5.65
CA TYR A 189 13.91 15.24 5.16
C TYR A 189 12.96 16.04 6.05
N ILE A 190 12.32 15.40 7.04
CA ILE A 190 11.37 16.06 7.93
C ILE A 190 12.12 16.97 8.90
N GLU A 191 11.66 18.20 8.99
CA GLU A 191 12.07 19.15 10.03
C GLU A 191 10.87 19.95 10.53
N TYR A 192 11.01 20.50 11.75
CA TYR A 192 10.02 21.40 12.33
C TYR A 192 10.56 22.83 12.35
N ASP A 193 9.86 23.75 11.67
CA ASP A 193 10.12 25.20 11.75
C ASP A 193 9.52 25.77 13.05
N GLY A 194 10.23 25.54 14.16
CA GLY A 194 9.79 25.87 15.51
C GLY A 194 8.98 24.75 16.18
N LEU A 195 8.59 24.96 17.44
CA LEU A 195 7.80 24.01 18.21
C LEU A 195 6.30 24.31 18.07
N HIS A 196 5.47 23.27 18.03
CA HIS A 196 4.03 23.40 18.26
C HIS A 196 3.69 23.20 19.75
N GLU A 197 2.47 23.58 20.15
CA GLU A 197 2.00 23.44 21.52
C GLU A 197 2.04 21.96 21.94
N GLY A 198 2.76 21.66 23.03
CA GLY A 198 2.97 20.29 23.53
C GLY A 198 4.22 19.58 22.99
N GLN A 199 4.95 20.16 22.02
CA GLN A 199 6.22 19.60 21.54
C GLN A 199 7.40 20.06 22.41
N GLU A 200 8.15 19.11 22.98
CA GLU A 200 9.32 19.43 23.83
C GLU A 200 10.61 19.60 23.02
N SER A 201 10.71 18.97 21.84
CA SER A 201 11.91 18.91 21.02
C SER A 201 11.59 18.95 19.53
N SER A 202 12.37 19.70 18.75
CA SER A 202 12.34 19.67 17.28
C SER A 202 13.21 18.56 16.68
N PHE A 203 13.92 17.80 17.52
CA PHE A 203 14.73 16.64 17.12
C PHE A 203 14.01 15.30 17.34
N GLU A 204 12.88 15.32 18.04
CA GLU A 204 12.09 14.12 18.32
C GLU A 204 10.79 14.18 17.51
N PHE A 205 10.55 13.13 16.73
CA PHE A 205 9.28 12.91 16.07
C PHE A 205 8.48 11.91 16.90
N ASN A 206 7.41 12.40 17.54
CA ASN A 206 6.53 11.56 18.35
C ASN A 206 5.34 11.14 17.49
N ILE A 207 5.19 9.84 17.29
CA ILE A 207 4.02 9.22 16.67
C ILE A 207 3.22 8.47 17.74
N ALA A 208 1.90 8.65 17.71
CA ALA A 208 0.97 7.86 18.50
C ALA A 208 0.23 6.93 17.53
N ASP A 209 0.40 5.62 17.73
CA ASP A 209 -0.26 4.56 16.97
C ASP A 209 -0.67 3.42 17.93
N ALA A 210 -1.33 2.39 17.41
CA ALA A 210 -1.60 1.16 18.14
C ALA A 210 -0.29 0.50 18.63
N ASN A 211 -0.38 -0.31 19.69
CA ASN A 211 0.75 -1.11 20.13
C ASN A 211 1.08 -2.18 19.08
N TRP A 212 2.31 -2.17 18.59
CA TRP A 212 2.85 -3.26 17.78
C TRP A 212 3.00 -4.55 18.61
N ARG A 213 2.98 -5.70 17.93
CA ARG A 213 2.94 -7.03 18.58
C ARG A 213 4.03 -7.97 18.08
N ASP A 214 4.40 -7.86 16.81
CA ASP A 214 5.37 -8.74 16.16
C ASP A 214 6.23 -7.92 15.20
N LEU A 215 7.41 -8.42 14.86
CA LEU A 215 8.33 -7.83 13.87
C LEU A 215 8.73 -8.86 12.82
N ASN A 216 8.12 -10.05 12.81
CA ASN A 216 8.30 -11.01 11.73
C ASN A 216 7.43 -10.65 10.52
N MET A 217 8.02 -9.98 9.52
CA MET A 217 7.30 -9.53 8.30
C MET A 217 6.48 -10.62 7.60
N LEU A 218 6.86 -11.89 7.70
CA LEU A 218 6.15 -12.99 7.05
C LEU A 218 4.81 -13.33 7.71
N THR A 219 4.59 -12.87 8.96
CA THR A 219 3.42 -13.16 9.80
C THR A 219 2.82 -11.91 10.46
N ILE A 220 3.24 -10.71 10.05
CA ILE A 220 2.66 -9.46 10.58
C ILE A 220 1.23 -9.32 10.05
N GLY A 221 0.27 -9.36 10.97
CA GLY A 221 -1.14 -9.12 10.68
C GLY A 221 -1.67 -7.74 11.12
N ASP A 222 -0.80 -6.84 11.58
CA ASP A 222 -1.21 -5.50 12.05
C ASP A 222 -0.32 -4.36 11.50
N THR A 223 -0.96 -3.21 11.24
CA THR A 223 -0.33 -2.05 10.59
C THR A 223 0.76 -1.41 11.45
N ALA A 224 0.62 -1.40 12.78
CA ALA A 224 1.59 -0.81 13.68
C ALA A 224 2.91 -1.60 13.68
N SER A 225 2.83 -2.94 13.73
CA SER A 225 3.96 -3.85 13.56
C SER A 225 4.66 -3.66 12.21
N SER A 226 3.88 -3.57 11.12
CA SER A 226 4.42 -3.34 9.77
C SER A 226 5.16 -1.99 9.66
N PHE A 227 4.55 -0.93 10.19
CA PHE A 227 5.16 0.40 10.25
C PHE A 227 6.46 0.39 11.04
N MET A 228 6.47 -0.20 12.25
CA MET A 228 7.69 -0.30 13.04
C MET A 228 8.79 -1.08 12.33
N TYR A 229 8.45 -2.15 11.61
CA TYR A 229 9.43 -2.90 10.82
C TYR A 229 10.02 -2.07 9.68
N SER A 230 9.17 -1.30 8.98
CA SER A 230 9.61 -0.46 7.87
C SER A 230 10.60 0.65 8.26
N LEU A 231 10.62 1.04 9.55
CA LEU A 231 11.62 1.95 10.10
C LEU A 231 12.98 1.28 10.35
N MET A 232 13.03 -0.05 10.45
CA MET A 232 14.24 -0.80 10.80
C MET A 232 14.87 -1.52 9.61
N ALA A 233 14.12 -1.75 8.53
CA ALA A 233 14.58 -2.50 7.36
C ALA A 233 14.28 -1.72 6.08
N GLU A 234 15.27 -1.62 5.20
CA GLU A 234 15.13 -0.97 3.90
C GLU A 234 14.40 -1.91 2.91
N PRO A 235 13.51 -1.39 2.04
CA PRO A 235 12.95 -2.18 0.95
C PRO A 235 14.03 -2.59 -0.05
N ILE A 236 13.86 -3.75 -0.68
CA ILE A 236 14.76 -4.22 -1.75
C ILE A 236 14.67 -3.24 -2.92
N VAL A 237 13.47 -2.98 -3.43
CA VAL A 237 13.17 -1.95 -4.44
C VAL A 237 12.22 -0.92 -3.84
N SER A 238 12.54 0.38 -3.90
CA SER A 238 11.57 1.45 -3.61
C SER A 238 10.84 1.86 -4.88
N LEU A 239 9.60 2.31 -4.73
CA LEU A 239 8.83 2.93 -5.81
C LEU A 239 8.60 4.41 -5.51
N CYS A 240 8.52 5.23 -6.55
CA CYS A 240 8.07 6.61 -6.42
C CYS A 240 6.54 6.66 -6.24
N PRO A 241 5.97 7.84 -5.93
CA PRO A 241 4.52 8.05 -5.91
C PRO A 241 3.74 7.57 -7.13
N ASP A 242 4.40 7.64 -8.30
CA ASP A 242 3.83 7.26 -9.59
C ASP A 242 4.12 5.79 -9.93
N PHE A 243 4.52 4.99 -8.93
CA PHE A 243 4.85 3.56 -9.00
C PHE A 243 6.04 3.18 -9.90
N ALA A 244 6.80 4.15 -10.38
CA ALA A 244 8.06 3.86 -11.07
C ALA A 244 9.13 3.39 -10.07
N PRO A 245 9.90 2.33 -10.38
CA PRO A 245 10.98 1.88 -9.52
C PRO A 245 12.08 2.94 -9.38
N LEU A 246 12.61 3.06 -8.17
CA LEU A 246 13.66 3.99 -7.78
C LEU A 246 14.98 3.26 -7.54
N LYS A 247 16.08 3.92 -7.90
CA LYS A 247 17.46 3.45 -7.67
C LYS A 247 18.04 3.94 -6.34
N THR A 248 17.17 4.20 -5.36
CA THR A 248 17.51 4.84 -4.08
C THR A 248 17.39 3.91 -2.88
N SER A 249 16.95 2.66 -3.08
CA SER A 249 16.86 1.63 -2.05
C SER A 249 18.07 0.68 -2.12
N LEU A 250 17.92 -0.56 -1.62
CA LEU A 250 18.97 -1.56 -1.69
C LEU A 250 19.35 -1.91 -3.13
N VAL A 251 18.38 -1.97 -4.06
CA VAL A 251 18.68 -2.08 -5.49
C VAL A 251 19.04 -0.70 -6.05
N THR A 252 20.19 -0.64 -6.71
CA THR A 252 20.74 0.58 -7.31
C THR A 252 20.72 0.56 -8.83
N ASP A 253 20.57 -0.61 -9.43
CA ASP A 253 20.40 -0.75 -10.87
C ASP A 253 19.59 -2.00 -11.23
N TRP A 254 18.99 -2.00 -12.41
CA TRP A 254 18.34 -3.18 -12.98
C TRP A 254 18.36 -3.11 -14.50
N GLU A 255 18.39 -4.29 -15.12
CA GLU A 255 18.37 -4.48 -16.56
C GLU A 255 17.30 -5.51 -16.91
N GLN A 256 16.43 -5.16 -17.85
CA GLN A 256 15.54 -6.10 -18.50
C GLN A 256 16.33 -6.84 -19.58
N ILE A 257 16.56 -8.13 -19.39
CA ILE A 257 17.31 -8.98 -20.32
C ILE A 257 16.41 -9.40 -21.50
N ASP A 258 15.17 -9.75 -21.19
CA ASP A 258 14.09 -10.03 -22.14
C ASP A 258 12.72 -9.72 -21.49
N ASP A 259 11.63 -10.10 -22.15
CA ASP A 259 10.29 -9.76 -21.68
C ASP A 259 9.96 -10.32 -20.29
N SER A 260 10.55 -11.44 -19.85
CA SER A 260 10.25 -12.03 -18.54
C SER A 260 11.45 -12.14 -17.61
N HIS A 261 12.66 -11.76 -18.04
CA HIS A 261 13.89 -11.89 -17.25
C HIS A 261 14.50 -10.53 -16.89
N PHE A 262 14.67 -10.30 -15.60
CA PHE A 262 15.31 -9.10 -15.05
C PHE A 262 16.54 -9.45 -14.24
N THR A 263 17.54 -8.58 -14.31
CA THR A 263 18.75 -8.60 -13.48
C THR A 263 18.75 -7.38 -12.57
N PHE A 264 19.11 -7.54 -11.31
CA PHE A 264 19.10 -6.48 -10.30
C PHE A 264 20.45 -6.42 -9.59
N THR A 265 20.99 -5.21 -9.45
CA THR A 265 22.27 -4.96 -8.77
C THR A 265 22.03 -4.19 -7.46
N MET A 266 22.46 -4.81 -6.36
CA MET A 266 22.35 -4.25 -5.01
C MET A 266 23.49 -3.28 -4.68
N ARG A 267 23.20 -2.38 -3.76
CA ARG A 267 24.13 -1.42 -3.16
C ARG A 267 25.21 -2.17 -2.36
N ASP A 268 26.47 -1.91 -2.65
CA ASP A 268 27.59 -2.37 -1.81
C ASP A 268 27.68 -1.57 -0.49
N ASN A 269 28.44 -2.08 0.47
CA ASN A 269 28.71 -1.47 1.77
C ASN A 269 27.47 -1.25 2.64
N MET A 270 26.45 -2.10 2.43
CA MET A 270 25.32 -2.25 3.34
C MET A 270 25.60 -3.38 4.31
N PHE A 271 25.24 -3.19 5.58
CA PHE A 271 25.55 -4.16 6.63
C PHE A 271 24.37 -4.38 7.56
N TRP A 272 24.15 -5.63 7.93
CA TRP A 272 23.27 -6.00 9.02
C TRP A 272 23.84 -5.55 10.35
N ASN A 273 22.94 -5.11 11.23
CA ASN A 273 23.31 -4.75 12.59
C ASN A 273 23.56 -6.03 13.42
N PRO A 274 24.76 -6.27 13.98
CA PRO A 274 25.07 -7.51 14.72
C PRO A 274 24.32 -7.68 16.05
N SER A 275 23.62 -6.64 16.54
CA SER A 275 22.91 -6.65 17.82
C SER A 275 21.62 -5.83 17.75
N TYR A 276 20.56 -6.33 18.39
CA TYR A 276 19.30 -5.59 18.56
C TYR A 276 19.41 -4.41 19.55
N ASN A 277 20.49 -4.32 20.33
CA ASN A 277 20.69 -3.27 21.35
C ASN A 277 21.64 -2.15 20.92
N VAL A 278 22.26 -2.23 19.74
CA VAL A 278 23.28 -1.27 19.30
C VAL A 278 22.90 -0.70 17.95
N THR A 279 22.34 0.50 17.89
CA THR A 279 21.78 1.07 16.63
C THR A 279 22.69 2.08 15.93
N GLY A 280 23.79 2.52 16.57
CA GLY A 280 24.67 3.59 16.04
C GLY A 280 25.96 3.09 15.38
N ARG A 281 25.94 1.94 14.71
CA ARG A 281 27.13 1.36 14.06
C ARG A 281 27.23 1.78 12.60
N ASP A 282 28.46 1.85 12.10
CA ASP A 282 28.80 2.13 10.70
C ASP A 282 29.86 1.14 10.18
N ALA A 283 30.21 1.25 8.89
CA ALA A 283 31.20 0.40 8.24
C ALA A 283 32.61 0.43 8.89
N SER A 284 32.90 1.42 9.74
CA SER A 284 34.18 1.55 10.45
C SER A 284 34.16 1.04 11.89
N SER A 285 32.99 0.60 12.37
CA SER A 285 32.80 0.18 13.75
C SER A 285 33.49 -1.17 14.05
N ASP A 286 34.25 -1.21 15.14
CA ASP A 286 34.89 -2.43 15.64
C ASP A 286 33.86 -3.51 15.99
N ALA A 287 34.28 -4.78 16.00
CA ALA A 287 33.43 -5.90 16.40
C ALA A 287 32.88 -5.71 17.83
N LEU A 288 31.60 -6.03 18.03
CA LEU A 288 31.00 -6.07 19.36
C LEU A 288 31.56 -7.23 20.18
N ASP A 289 31.82 -6.98 21.47
CA ASP A 289 32.24 -8.03 22.39
C ASP A 289 31.02 -8.86 22.85
N PRO A 290 30.95 -10.17 22.51
CA PRO A 290 29.83 -11.02 22.90
C PRO A 290 29.69 -11.19 24.42
N ALA A 291 30.75 -10.93 25.20
CA ALA A 291 30.71 -11.03 26.66
C ALA A 291 29.95 -9.88 27.31
N THR A 292 29.83 -8.74 26.62
CA THR A 292 29.21 -7.51 27.15
C THR A 292 28.00 -7.07 26.35
N THR A 293 27.88 -7.54 25.11
CA THR A 293 26.80 -7.13 24.19
C THR A 293 26.04 -8.35 23.69
N PRO A 294 24.72 -8.43 23.90
CA PRO A 294 23.90 -9.48 23.31
C PRO A 294 23.94 -9.40 21.78
N LEU A 295 24.41 -10.45 21.13
CA LEU A 295 24.50 -10.53 19.67
C LEU A 295 23.28 -11.26 19.10
N MET A 296 22.98 -11.00 17.82
CA MET A 296 21.92 -11.74 17.13
C MET A 296 22.36 -13.19 16.90
N ALA A 297 21.43 -14.12 17.10
CA ALA A 297 21.64 -15.55 16.90
C ALA A 297 20.91 -16.00 15.63
N GLY A 298 21.62 -16.71 14.77
CA GLY A 298 21.06 -17.37 13.60
C GLY A 298 20.40 -18.71 13.95
N LEU A 299 19.45 -19.12 13.11
CA LEU A 299 18.73 -20.38 13.25
C LEU A 299 19.56 -21.59 12.80
N LYS A 300 20.57 -21.37 11.95
CA LYS A 300 21.50 -22.41 11.52
C LYS A 300 22.51 -22.72 12.61
N ASP A 301 22.46 -23.94 13.14
CA ASP A 301 23.39 -24.50 14.13
C ASP A 301 23.60 -23.69 15.42
N GLY A 302 22.67 -22.78 15.74
CA GLY A 302 22.83 -21.84 16.86
C GLY A 302 24.04 -20.90 16.66
N SER A 303 24.44 -20.67 15.40
CA SER A 303 25.44 -19.68 15.05
C SER A 303 25.03 -18.33 15.61
N VAL A 304 25.99 -17.58 16.14
CA VAL A 304 25.78 -16.20 16.59
C VAL A 304 26.54 -15.28 15.67
N SER A 305 26.05 -14.06 15.48
CA SER A 305 26.89 -13.00 14.93
C SER A 305 28.21 -12.99 15.69
N ASP A 306 29.30 -12.84 14.95
CA ASP A 306 30.65 -12.70 15.52
C ASP A 306 30.91 -11.26 16.03
N GLY A 307 29.86 -10.43 16.11
CA GLY A 307 29.93 -9.03 16.51
C GLY A 307 30.39 -8.11 15.39
N THR A 308 30.78 -8.65 14.23
CA THR A 308 31.13 -7.86 13.06
C THR A 308 29.90 -7.50 12.25
N ASN A 309 30.03 -6.43 11.47
CA ASN A 309 29.00 -6.01 10.54
C ASN A 309 28.98 -7.01 9.37
N GLN A 310 27.94 -7.83 9.28
CA GLN A 310 27.75 -8.78 8.18
C GLN A 310 27.20 -8.03 6.97
N LYS A 311 27.78 -8.23 5.78
CA LYS A 311 27.32 -7.56 4.57
C LYS A 311 25.92 -8.03 4.18
N VAL A 312 25.10 -7.09 3.72
CA VAL A 312 23.86 -7.38 2.98
C VAL A 312 24.25 -7.73 1.54
N THR A 313 23.71 -8.81 1.00
CA THR A 313 24.06 -9.34 -0.34
C THR A 313 22.82 -9.74 -1.14
N ALA A 314 23.01 -10.10 -2.40
CA ALA A 314 21.95 -10.66 -3.25
C ALA A 314 21.29 -11.91 -2.65
N LYS A 315 22.01 -12.69 -1.83
CA LYS A 315 21.43 -13.85 -1.14
C LYS A 315 20.31 -13.45 -0.19
N ASP A 316 20.43 -12.33 0.50
CA ASP A 316 19.40 -11.82 1.41
C ASP A 316 18.13 -11.43 0.63
N ALA A 317 18.28 -10.79 -0.54
CA ALA A 317 17.15 -10.45 -1.41
C ALA A 317 16.46 -11.71 -1.95
N VAL A 318 17.22 -12.66 -2.49
CA VAL A 318 16.68 -13.94 -2.97
C VAL A 318 15.98 -14.70 -1.84
N PHE A 319 16.62 -14.81 -0.67
CA PHE A 319 16.01 -15.43 0.51
C PHE A 319 14.70 -14.76 0.91
N THR A 320 14.66 -13.43 0.89
CA THR A 320 13.46 -12.67 1.24
C THR A 320 12.28 -13.05 0.35
N TYR A 321 12.44 -13.00 -0.97
CA TYR A 321 11.36 -13.34 -1.90
C TYR A 321 10.96 -14.81 -1.80
N LEU A 322 11.93 -15.71 -1.61
CA LEU A 322 11.64 -17.13 -1.40
C LEU A 322 10.88 -17.39 -0.12
N ALA A 323 11.21 -16.69 0.97
CA ALA A 323 10.50 -16.79 2.23
C ALA A 323 9.05 -16.29 2.07
N TRP A 324 8.86 -15.19 1.35
CA TRP A 324 7.54 -14.66 1.03
C TRP A 324 6.70 -15.60 0.16
N GLY A 325 7.30 -16.29 -0.81
CA GLY A 325 6.62 -17.29 -1.66
C GLY A 325 6.50 -18.69 -1.03
N ASN A 326 6.95 -18.88 0.22
CA ASN A 326 6.97 -20.18 0.87
C ASN A 326 5.71 -20.43 1.72
N THR A 327 4.99 -21.51 1.41
CA THR A 327 3.70 -21.88 2.04
C THR A 327 3.79 -22.30 3.50
N ILE A 328 5.00 -22.49 4.04
CA ILE A 328 5.22 -22.88 5.44
C ILE A 328 5.41 -21.64 6.32
N VAL A 329 6.07 -20.60 5.82
CA VAL A 329 6.52 -19.46 6.64
C VAL A 329 5.80 -18.15 6.35
N SER A 330 5.19 -18.00 5.17
CA SER A 330 4.42 -16.82 4.76
C SER A 330 2.93 -17.06 4.95
N GLU A 331 2.20 -16.07 5.47
CA GLU A 331 0.74 -16.09 5.53
C GLU A 331 0.08 -15.92 4.16
N SER A 332 0.80 -15.39 3.17
CA SER A 332 0.28 -15.12 1.83
C SER A 332 1.28 -15.46 0.73
N PRO A 333 1.63 -16.74 0.57
CA PRO A 333 2.63 -17.20 -0.40
C PRO A 333 2.20 -17.00 -1.86
N THR A 334 0.89 -17.02 -2.13
CA THR A 334 0.30 -16.95 -3.47
C THR A 334 0.57 -15.63 -4.18
N TYR A 335 0.75 -14.51 -3.46
CA TYR A 335 1.13 -13.22 -4.04
C TYR A 335 2.52 -13.21 -4.70
N HIS A 336 3.29 -14.30 -4.60
CA HIS A 336 4.61 -14.44 -5.20
C HIS A 336 4.67 -15.56 -6.24
N ASN A 337 3.52 -16.12 -6.63
CA ASN A 337 3.45 -17.14 -7.69
C ASN A 337 3.94 -16.62 -9.05
N TRP A 338 4.00 -15.30 -9.23
CA TRP A 338 4.54 -14.68 -10.43
C TRP A 338 6.07 -14.82 -10.57
N ILE A 339 6.77 -15.27 -9.52
CA ILE A 339 8.21 -15.56 -9.59
C ILE A 339 8.37 -16.99 -10.11
N SER A 340 8.64 -17.14 -11.40
CA SER A 340 8.90 -18.47 -11.99
C SER A 340 10.30 -18.99 -11.63
N ASN A 341 11.28 -18.09 -11.48
CA ASN A 341 12.62 -18.43 -11.01
C ASN A 341 13.32 -17.21 -10.38
N ILE A 342 14.17 -17.44 -9.37
CA ILE A 342 15.00 -16.41 -8.75
C ILE A 342 16.31 -17.01 -8.23
N TYR A 343 17.44 -16.37 -8.56
CA TYR A 343 18.77 -16.85 -8.18
C TYR A 343 19.81 -15.72 -8.11
N VAL A 344 20.86 -15.96 -7.32
CA VAL A 344 22.03 -15.08 -7.22
C VAL A 344 22.95 -15.31 -8.41
N ASP A 345 23.53 -14.25 -8.97
CA ASP A 345 24.52 -14.36 -10.03
C ASP A 345 25.76 -15.14 -9.51
N PRO A 346 26.22 -16.19 -10.22
CA PRO A 346 27.32 -17.02 -9.77
C PRO A 346 28.68 -16.32 -9.72
N VAL A 347 28.83 -15.16 -10.37
CA VAL A 347 30.08 -14.39 -10.42
C VAL A 347 30.01 -13.06 -9.66
N ASP A 348 28.83 -12.64 -9.21
CA ASP A 348 28.64 -11.39 -8.46
C ASP A 348 27.67 -11.56 -7.28
N GLU A 349 28.18 -11.40 -6.05
CA GLU A 349 27.40 -11.55 -4.82
C GLU A 349 26.38 -10.42 -4.56
N LEU A 350 26.44 -9.34 -5.34
CA LEU A 350 25.50 -8.22 -5.25
C LEU A 350 24.45 -8.24 -6.37
N THR A 351 24.51 -9.21 -7.27
CA THR A 351 23.57 -9.30 -8.39
C THR A 351 22.67 -10.53 -8.26
N PHE A 352 21.38 -10.37 -8.55
CA PHE A 352 20.43 -11.48 -8.64
C PHE A 352 19.53 -11.32 -9.87
N HIS A 353 18.91 -12.42 -10.26
CA HIS A 353 18.02 -12.52 -11.40
C HIS A 353 16.62 -12.95 -10.95
N ILE A 354 15.59 -12.41 -11.60
CA ILE A 354 14.20 -12.86 -11.46
C ILE A 354 13.63 -13.16 -12.84
N HIS A 355 12.99 -14.30 -12.97
CA HIS A 355 12.11 -14.65 -14.07
C HIS A 355 10.65 -14.49 -13.62
N ILE A 356 9.86 -13.84 -14.46
CA ILE A 356 8.46 -13.49 -14.21
C ILE A 356 7.56 -14.45 -14.98
N ASP A 357 6.42 -14.80 -14.38
CA ASP A 357 5.32 -15.51 -15.03
C ASP A 357 3.97 -15.06 -14.44
N GLY A 358 3.33 -14.06 -15.05
CA GLY A 358 2.08 -13.47 -14.56
C GLY A 358 0.88 -14.40 -14.58
N ASP A 359 0.94 -15.48 -15.36
CA ASP A 359 -0.06 -16.55 -15.34
C ASP A 359 0.61 -17.95 -15.42
N PRO A 360 0.97 -18.52 -14.25
CA PRO A 360 1.61 -19.84 -14.17
C PRO A 360 0.70 -21.00 -14.59
N LEU A 361 -0.57 -20.73 -14.96
CA LEU A 361 -1.46 -21.74 -15.53
C LEU A 361 -1.25 -21.92 -17.03
N THR A 362 -0.52 -21.02 -17.69
CA THR A 362 -0.16 -21.12 -19.10
C THR A 362 1.19 -21.81 -19.29
N LEU A 363 1.54 -22.11 -20.55
CA LEU A 363 2.84 -22.72 -20.87
C LEU A 363 3.90 -21.67 -21.22
N GLU A 364 3.49 -20.43 -21.43
CA GLU A 364 4.36 -19.32 -21.84
C GLU A 364 4.63 -18.46 -20.60
N LEU A 365 5.85 -17.92 -20.48
CA LEU A 365 6.12 -16.98 -19.40
C LEU A 365 5.41 -15.67 -19.73
N GLU A 366 4.41 -15.32 -18.93
CA GLU A 366 3.66 -14.09 -19.13
C GLU A 366 4.21 -12.94 -18.29
N ASN A 367 3.97 -11.72 -18.77
CA ASN A 367 4.34 -10.51 -18.04
C ASN A 367 3.42 -10.34 -16.83
N TYR A 368 3.89 -9.63 -15.81
CA TYR A 368 3.09 -9.33 -14.61
C TYR A 368 3.29 -7.89 -14.21
N VAL A 369 2.30 -7.01 -14.43
CA VAL A 369 2.45 -5.56 -14.21
C VAL A 369 2.79 -5.21 -12.75
N GLU A 370 2.21 -5.96 -11.81
CA GLU A 370 2.29 -5.66 -10.39
C GLU A 370 3.61 -6.11 -9.76
N PHE A 371 4.48 -6.76 -10.53
CA PHE A 371 5.74 -7.28 -10.00
C PHE A 371 6.58 -6.17 -9.36
N TRP A 372 6.59 -4.95 -9.93
CA TRP A 372 7.31 -3.81 -9.35
C TRP A 372 6.82 -3.46 -7.94
N ALA A 373 5.50 -3.48 -7.72
CA ALA A 373 4.93 -3.29 -6.39
C ALA A 373 5.30 -4.45 -5.45
N SER A 374 5.24 -5.67 -5.96
CA SER A 374 5.61 -6.89 -5.22
C SER A 374 7.10 -6.96 -4.88
N LEU A 375 7.98 -6.29 -5.62
CA LEU A 375 9.41 -6.19 -5.31
C LEU A 375 9.71 -5.28 -4.10
N SER A 376 8.75 -4.46 -3.65
CA SER A 376 8.94 -3.51 -2.54
C SER A 376 8.94 -4.14 -1.14
N LYS A 377 9.46 -5.37 -1.00
CA LYS A 377 9.56 -6.05 0.30
C LYS A 377 10.77 -5.54 1.09
N ASN A 378 10.58 -5.36 2.39
CA ASN A 378 11.70 -5.11 3.30
C ASN A 378 12.57 -6.37 3.39
N ILE A 379 13.89 -6.18 3.31
CA ILE A 379 14.84 -7.29 3.23
C ILE A 379 14.90 -8.08 4.55
N LEU A 380 15.08 -9.40 4.44
CA LEU A 380 15.28 -10.34 5.53
C LEU A 380 16.73 -10.84 5.55
N PRO A 381 17.34 -11.02 6.73
CA PRO A 381 18.71 -11.53 6.83
C PRO A 381 18.76 -13.05 6.64
N GLU A 382 19.27 -13.50 5.50
CA GLU A 382 19.39 -14.92 5.16
C GLU A 382 20.22 -15.67 6.21
N PHE A 383 21.38 -15.11 6.56
CA PHE A 383 22.29 -15.72 7.53
C PHE A 383 21.63 -15.99 8.89
N PHE A 384 20.72 -15.12 9.34
CA PHE A 384 20.06 -15.28 10.62
C PHE A 384 18.85 -16.21 10.55
N LEU A 385 18.11 -16.22 9.44
CA LEU A 385 16.80 -16.86 9.37
C LEU A 385 16.79 -18.18 8.59
N ASN A 386 17.75 -18.41 7.71
CA ASN A 386 17.84 -19.68 7.00
C ASN A 386 18.39 -20.75 7.96
N SER A 387 17.61 -21.81 8.20
CA SER A 387 18.02 -22.95 9.02
C SER A 387 18.58 -24.12 8.20
N SER A 388 18.62 -23.99 6.87
CA SER A 388 19.02 -25.07 5.96
C SER A 388 20.50 -25.02 5.52
N ASP A 389 21.02 -26.17 5.11
CA ASP A 389 22.35 -26.31 4.49
C ASP A 389 22.35 -26.11 2.97
N THR A 390 21.18 -25.91 2.38
CA THR A 390 21.02 -25.77 0.94
C THR A 390 21.23 -24.33 0.49
N THR A 391 21.84 -24.16 -0.67
CA THR A 391 21.89 -22.87 -1.37
C THR A 391 20.46 -22.36 -1.57
N VAL A 392 20.23 -21.08 -1.24
CA VAL A 392 18.95 -20.41 -1.43
C VAL A 392 18.76 -20.14 -2.93
N SER A 393 17.93 -20.93 -3.59
CA SER A 393 17.51 -20.74 -4.97
C SER A 393 16.11 -21.30 -5.17
N TYR A 394 15.29 -20.62 -5.98
CA TYR A 394 14.18 -21.30 -6.66
C TYR A 394 14.79 -22.10 -7.83
N THR A 395 14.23 -23.25 -8.15
CA THR A 395 14.51 -23.95 -9.41
C THR A 395 13.23 -24.50 -9.97
#